data_AF-A0A229FTI7-F1
#
_entry.id   AF-A0A229FTI7-F1
#
_cell.length_a   1.000
_cell.length_b   1.000
_cell.length_c   1.000
_cell.angle_alpha   90.00
_cell.angle_beta   90.00
_cell.angle_gamma   90.00
#
_symmetry.space_group_name_H-M   'P 1'
#
loop_
_entity.id
_entity.type
_entity.pdbx_description
1 polymer ?
#
loop_
_entity_poly.entity_id
_entity_poly.type
_entity_poly.pdbx_seq_one_letter_code
_entity_poly.pdbx_strand_id
1 'polypeptide(L)'
;MSIHNPQHVQHLLQAWLDGTGHSADLIEAFRTFYKDSELPDKYGTALENVLSRVESSSLFTEESCSFSKKDLANALRVWLEKVQQYLSKEHP
;
A
#
# COMPACT_ATOMS: atom_id res chain seq x y z
N MET A 1 12.99 11.38 -13.65
CA MET A 1 11.69 10.70 -13.50
C MET A 1 11.54 10.32 -12.04
N SER A 2 10.61 10.94 -11.32
CA SER A 2 10.50 10.84 -9.86
C SER A 2 9.98 9.47 -9.43
N ILE A 3 10.85 8.68 -8.79
CA ILE A 3 10.56 7.32 -8.32
C ILE A 3 9.72 7.35 -7.02
N HIS A 4 9.78 8.46 -6.27
CA HIS A 4 8.98 8.74 -5.08
C HIS A 4 7.51 9.12 -5.35
N ASN A 5 6.89 8.74 -6.46
CA ASN A 5 5.56 9.29 -6.80
C ASN A 5 4.42 8.62 -5.99
N PRO A 6 3.84 9.28 -4.96
CA PRO A 6 2.75 8.69 -4.17
C PRO A 6 1.47 8.48 -5.00
N GLN A 7 1.37 9.10 -6.17
CA GLN A 7 0.23 8.88 -7.07
C GLN A 7 0.26 7.50 -7.74
N HIS A 8 1.44 6.92 -7.97
CA HIS A 8 1.54 5.61 -8.61
C HIS A 8 0.96 4.51 -7.71
N VAL A 9 1.40 4.46 -6.44
CA VAL A 9 0.87 3.53 -5.44
C VAL A 9 -0.62 3.74 -5.17
N GLN A 10 -1.10 4.99 -5.21
CA GLN A 10 -2.55 5.29 -5.10
C GLN A 10 -3.34 4.75 -6.29
N HIS A 11 -2.81 4.88 -7.51
CA HIS A 11 -3.47 4.37 -8.71
C HIS A 11 -3.62 2.85 -8.64
N LEU A 12 -2.55 2.14 -8.29
CA LEU A 12 -2.58 0.68 -8.13
C LEU A 12 -3.53 0.24 -7.02
N LEU A 13 -3.60 1.01 -5.93
CA LEU A 13 -4.54 0.74 -4.84
C LEU A 13 -6.00 0.87 -5.30
N GLN A 14 -6.30 1.88 -6.12
CA GLN A 14 -7.64 2.04 -6.71
C GLN A 14 -7.96 0.92 -7.71
N ALA A 15 -7.03 0.58 -8.60
CA ALA A 15 -7.22 -0.52 -9.53
C ALA A 15 -7.46 -1.86 -8.80
N TRP A 16 -6.67 -2.13 -7.76
CA TRP A 16 -6.88 -3.31 -6.92
C TRP A 16 -8.27 -3.29 -6.27
N LEU A 17 -8.70 -2.17 -5.69
CA LEU A 17 -10.02 -2.03 -5.08
C LEU A 17 -11.16 -2.29 -6.08
N ASP A 18 -11.07 -1.69 -7.27
CA ASP A 18 -12.02 -1.83 -8.37
C ASP A 18 -12.05 -3.24 -8.97
N GLY A 19 -11.02 -4.06 -8.66
CA GLY A 19 -10.87 -5.41 -9.18
C GLY A 19 -10.26 -5.46 -10.58
N THR A 20 -9.76 -4.33 -11.07
CA THR A 20 -9.06 -4.19 -12.35
C THR A 20 -7.55 -4.37 -12.23
N GLY A 21 -7.00 -4.34 -11.00
CA GLY A 21 -5.58 -4.54 -10.71
C GLY A 21 -5.30 -5.76 -9.84
N HIS A 22 -4.05 -6.26 -9.89
CA HIS A 22 -3.62 -7.40 -9.09
C HIS A 22 -3.00 -6.97 -7.76
N SER A 23 -3.14 -7.84 -6.76
CA SER A 23 -2.51 -7.69 -5.44
C SER A 23 -0.99 -7.66 -5.52
N ALA A 24 -0.38 -8.44 -6.41
CA ALA A 24 1.07 -8.50 -6.60
C ALA A 24 1.67 -7.15 -7.02
N ASP A 25 1.08 -6.49 -8.03
CA ASP A 25 1.51 -5.16 -8.49
C ASP A 25 1.43 -4.13 -7.36
N LEU A 26 0.34 -4.17 -6.59
CA LEU A 26 0.15 -3.31 -5.43
C LEU A 26 1.24 -3.52 -4.37
N ILE A 27 1.51 -4.78 -4.01
CA ILE A 27 2.53 -5.15 -3.00
C ILE A 27 3.91 -4.67 -3.42
N GLU A 28 4.30 -4.91 -4.67
CA GLU A 28 5.60 -4.52 -5.20
C GLU A 28 5.77 -3.00 -5.22
N ALA A 29 4.74 -2.26 -5.66
CA ALA A 29 4.79 -0.81 -5.71
C ALA A 29 4.93 -0.18 -4.32
N PHE A 30 4.18 -0.67 -3.33
CA PHE A 30 4.30 -0.19 -1.95
C PHE A 30 5.68 -0.50 -1.34
N ARG A 31 6.23 -1.70 -1.58
CA ARG A 31 7.59 -2.07 -1.12
C ARG A 31 8.67 -1.20 -1.75
N THR A 32 8.55 -0.93 -3.06
CA THR A 32 9.48 -0.07 -3.79
C THR A 32 9.40 1.35 -3.26
N PHE A 33 8.19 1.90 -3.11
CA PHE A 33 7.97 3.23 -2.55
C PHE A 33 8.54 3.37 -1.12
N TYR A 34 8.34 2.36 -0.26
CA TYR A 34 8.92 2.35 1.08
C TYR A 34 10.45 2.43 1.05
N LYS A 35 11.09 1.58 0.23
CA LYS A 35 12.56 1.56 0.10
C LYS A 35 13.12 2.87 -0.42
N ASP A 36 12.45 3.46 -1.41
CA ASP A 36 12.86 4.70 -2.07
C ASP A 36 12.64 5.93 -1.16
N SER A 37 11.68 5.85 -0.22
CA SER A 37 11.35 6.95 0.70
C SER A 37 12.21 7.00 1.96
N GLU A 38 13.21 6.11 2.11
CA GLU A 38 14.13 6.04 3.26
C GLU A 38 13.42 6.08 4.62
N LEU A 39 12.26 5.43 4.72
CA LEU A 39 11.39 5.53 5.89
C LEU A 39 11.93 4.72 7.07
N PRO A 40 11.65 5.14 8.31
CA PRO A 40 12.00 4.37 9.49
C PRO A 40 11.34 2.98 9.50
N ASP A 41 12.04 1.98 10.06
CA ASP A 41 11.61 0.56 10.14
C ASP A 41 10.19 0.34 10.70
N LYS A 42 9.73 1.23 11.59
CA LYS A 42 8.36 1.19 12.14
C LYS A 42 7.29 1.24 11.04
N TYR A 43 7.53 1.99 9.95
CA TYR A 43 6.62 2.06 8.82
C TYR A 43 6.70 0.80 7.96
N GLY A 44 7.89 0.23 7.78
CA GLY A 44 8.09 -1.04 7.06
C GLY A 44 7.35 -2.18 7.74
N THR A 45 7.45 -2.29 9.06
CA THR A 45 6.73 -3.32 9.84
C THR A 45 5.22 -3.17 9.71
N ALA A 46 4.69 -1.95 9.81
CA ALA A 46 3.26 -1.69 9.65
C ALA A 46 2.77 -2.02 8.23
N LEU A 47 3.57 -1.68 7.21
CA LEU A 47 3.27 -1.96 5.82
C LEU A 47 3.22 -3.46 5.54
N GLU A 48 4.28 -4.20 5.91
CA GLU A 48 4.38 -5.64 5.64
C GLU A 48 3.23 -6.44 6.28
N ASN A 49 2.76 -6.04 7.47
CA ASN A 49 1.59 -6.63 8.10
C ASN A 49 0.31 -6.51 7.25
N VAL A 50 0.13 -5.37 6.56
CA VAL A 50 -1.03 -5.16 5.69
C VAL A 50 -0.81 -5.89 4.35
N LEU A 51 0.39 -5.83 3.78
CA LEU A 51 0.71 -6.49 2.51
C LEU A 51 0.56 -8.02 2.59
N SER A 52 0.98 -8.64 3.69
CA SER A 52 0.80 -10.09 3.91
C SER A 52 -0.69 -10.49 3.93
N ARG A 53 -1.56 -9.64 4.49
CA ARG A 53 -3.00 -9.86 4.48
C ARG A 53 -3.61 -9.65 3.09
N VAL A 54 -3.11 -8.69 2.31
CA VAL A 54 -3.51 -8.46 0.91
C VAL A 54 -3.15 -9.67 0.04
N GLU A 55 -1.94 -10.19 0.19
CA GLU A 55 -1.47 -11.39 -0.51
C GLU A 55 -2.34 -12.60 -0.17
N SER A 56 -2.58 -12.83 1.12
CA SER A 56 -3.46 -13.91 1.60
C SER A 56 -4.89 -13.75 1.08
N SER A 57 -5.44 -12.55 1.12
CA SER A 57 -6.80 -12.26 0.64
C SER A 57 -6.95 -12.49 -0.87
N SER A 58 -5.85 -12.45 -1.62
CA SER A 58 -5.85 -12.81 -3.05
C SER A 58 -5.91 -14.32 -3.30
N LEU A 59 -5.50 -15.13 -2.31
CA LEU A 59 -5.47 -16.60 -2.40
C LEU A 59 -6.80 -17.24 -1.97
N PHE A 60 -7.61 -16.55 -1.16
CA PHE A 60 -8.91 -17.04 -0.66
C PHE A 60 -10.06 -16.32 -1.37
N THR A 61 -10.61 -16.93 -2.41
CA THR A 61 -11.53 -16.27 -3.38
C THR A 61 -13.04 -16.37 -3.07
N GLU A 62 -13.48 -17.04 -2.01
CA GLU A 62 -14.90 -17.45 -1.94
C GLU A 62 -15.87 -16.47 -1.23
N GLU A 63 -15.53 -15.79 -0.13
CA GLU A 63 -16.53 -14.92 0.56
C GLU A 63 -15.99 -13.64 1.25
N SER A 64 -14.67 -13.45 1.37
CA SER A 64 -14.09 -12.35 2.16
C SER A 64 -13.86 -11.04 1.38
N CYS A 65 -14.24 -10.99 0.10
CA CYS A 65 -13.65 -10.07 -0.88
C CYS A 65 -14.13 -8.60 -0.86
N SER A 66 -15.24 -8.24 -0.22
CA SER A 66 -15.71 -6.84 -0.27
C SER A 66 -15.44 -6.07 1.01
N PHE A 67 -15.67 -6.69 2.17
CA PHE A 67 -15.47 -6.02 3.45
C PHE A 67 -13.98 -6.00 3.86
N SER A 68 -13.33 -7.16 3.88
CA SER A 68 -11.90 -7.25 4.25
C SER A 68 -11.01 -6.53 3.25
N LYS A 69 -11.37 -6.52 1.95
CA LYS A 69 -10.61 -5.80 0.92
C LYS A 69 -10.65 -4.28 1.10
N LYS A 70 -11.82 -3.72 1.43
CA LYS A 70 -11.97 -2.28 1.71
C LYS A 70 -11.21 -1.87 2.98
N ASP A 71 -11.25 -2.70 4.02
CA ASP A 71 -10.51 -2.44 5.25
C ASP A 71 -8.99 -2.44 5.02
N LEU A 72 -8.48 -3.45 4.30
CA LEU A 72 -7.08 -3.53 3.90
C LEU A 72 -6.65 -2.34 3.05
N ALA A 73 -7.49 -1.93 2.09
CA ALA A 73 -7.21 -0.76 1.29
C ALA A 73 -7.18 0.52 2.13
N ASN A 74 -8.10 0.67 3.08
CA ASN A 74 -8.13 1.80 4.00
C ASN A 74 -6.86 1.84 4.87
N ALA A 75 -6.39 0.70 5.37
CA ALA A 75 -5.13 0.61 6.11
C ALA A 75 -3.92 1.08 5.28
N LEU A 76 -3.85 0.71 3.99
CA LEU A 76 -2.81 1.19 3.07
C LEU A 76 -2.91 2.69 2.80
N ARG A 77 -4.11 3.25 2.65
CA ARG A 77 -4.32 4.70 2.48
C ARG A 77 -3.81 5.46 3.71
N VAL A 78 -4.22 5.04 4.90
CA VAL A 78 -3.80 5.65 6.16
C VAL A 78 -2.28 5.57 6.34
N TRP A 79 -1.67 4.44 5.99
CA TRP A 79 -0.21 4.31 6.02
C TRP A 79 0.46 5.31 5.07
N LEU A 80 -0.03 5.42 3.83
CA LEU A 80 0.51 6.33 2.83
C LEU A 80 0.38 7.79 3.24
N GLU A 81 -0.75 8.18 3.82
CA GLU A 81 -0.95 9.53 4.36
C GLU A 81 0.06 9.85 5.46
N LYS A 82 0.28 8.92 6.40
CA LYS A 82 1.28 9.11 7.48
C LYS A 82 2.70 9.23 6.93
N VAL A 83 3.02 8.47 5.89
CA VAL A 83 4.32 8.53 5.22
C VAL A 83 4.51 9.86 4.51
N GLN A 84 3.52 10.32 3.74
CA GLN A 84 3.59 11.64 3.11
C GLN A 84 3.76 12.75 4.13
N GLN A 85 3.04 12.71 5.25
CA GLN A 85 3.21 13.66 6.34
C GLN A 85 4.60 13.62 6.98
N TYR A 86 5.21 12.43 7.06
CA TYR A 86 6.58 12.28 7.55
C TYR A 86 7.57 12.91 6.56
N LEU A 87 7.48 12.55 5.28
CA LEU A 87 8.35 13.08 4.22
C LEU A 87 8.25 14.61 4.09
N SER A 88 7.05 15.18 4.18
CA SER A 88 6.86 16.63 4.17
C SER A 88 7.43 17.35 5.40
N LYS A 89 7.63 16.64 6.52
CA LYS A 89 8.21 17.22 7.75
C LYS A 89 9.74 17.12 7.77
N GLU A 90 10.29 16.04 7.20
CA GLU A 90 11.75 15.80 7.17
C GLU A 90 12.45 16.64 6.08
N HIS A 91 11.73 17.08 5.05
CA HIS A 91 12.19 18.03 4.04
C HIS A 91 11.44 19.38 4.14
N PRO A 92 11.86 20.31 5.03
CA PRO A 92 11.40 21.70 5.01
C PRO A 92 11.96 22.50 3.82
#